data_AF-A0A9R0AYN7-F1
#
_entry.id   AF-A0A9R0AYN7-F1
#
_cell.length_a   1.000
_cell.length_b   1.000
_cell.length_c   1.000
_cell.angle_alpha   90.00
_cell.angle_beta   90.00
_cell.angle_gamma   90.00
#
_symmetry.space_group_name_H-M   'P 1'
#
loop_
_entity.id
_entity.type
_entity.pdbx_description
1 polymer ?
#
loop_
_entity_poly.entity_id
_entity_poly.type
_entity_poly.pdbx_seq_one_letter_code
_entity_poly.pdbx_strand_id
1 'polypeptide(L)'
;MWPKFRCKKAERERDLADEANRLFKQEFGDKIESLQEEVEQLQRQRWLLEQELRKWRQQHPGGQMSEALLENTPPQRDMRQHVEDIRRELESVKKENDTLRTALEEKSSLSSSSTLSHENEQDQSLCKDVDPSVCPMCENQDSLTTPKRQCKNCSGVFCENCMANELPLPSSINPEHLCDACYSQLMQQYASSPS
;
A
#
# COMPACT_ATOMS: atom_id res chain seq x y z
N MET A 1 5.30 -50.19 55.33
CA MET A 1 6.24 -49.27 54.65
C MET A 1 5.55 -48.38 53.58
N TRP A 2 4.24 -48.11 53.69
CA TRP A 2 3.48 -47.32 52.70
C TRP A 2 3.33 -45.81 53.03
N PRO A 3 3.14 -45.41 54.30
CA PRO A 3 2.89 -44.00 54.66
C PRO A 3 4.06 -43.07 54.33
N LYS A 4 5.30 -43.54 54.54
CA LYS A 4 6.53 -42.77 54.26
C LYS A 4 6.73 -42.46 52.78
N PHE A 5 6.29 -43.33 51.87
CA PHE A 5 6.38 -43.10 50.42
C PHE A 5 5.38 -42.06 49.93
N ARG A 6 4.15 -42.06 50.47
CA ARG A 6 3.14 -41.02 50.16
C ARG A 6 3.58 -39.64 50.66
N CYS A 7 4.18 -39.57 51.85
CA CYS A 7 4.73 -38.32 52.41
C CYS A 7 5.81 -37.72 51.48
N LYS A 8 6.80 -38.54 51.07
CA LYS A 8 7.86 -38.10 50.16
C LYS A 8 7.36 -37.67 48.78
N LYS A 9 6.29 -38.29 48.27
CA LYS A 9 5.68 -37.91 46.99
C LYS A 9 4.98 -36.55 47.11
N ALA A 10 4.19 -36.34 48.16
CA ALA A 10 3.51 -35.08 48.41
C ALA A 10 4.50 -33.92 48.66
N GLU A 11 5.63 -34.18 49.33
CA GLU A 11 6.69 -33.18 49.51
C GLU A 11 7.27 -32.72 48.17
N ARG A 12 7.58 -33.65 47.25
CA ARG A 12 8.08 -33.30 45.92
C ARG A 12 7.07 -32.54 45.07
N GLU A 13 5.80 -32.94 45.13
CA GLU A 13 4.74 -32.25 44.40
C GLU A 13 4.57 -30.80 44.89
N ARG A 14 4.69 -30.58 46.20
CA ARG A 14 4.71 -29.23 46.78
C ARG A 14 5.93 -28.45 46.31
N ASP A 15 7.13 -29.02 46.37
CA ASP A 15 8.35 -28.31 45.93
C ASP A 15 8.27 -27.92 44.45
N LEU A 16 7.71 -28.78 43.59
CA LEU A 16 7.46 -28.47 42.18
C LEU A 16 6.43 -27.36 41.99
N ALA A 17 5.35 -27.37 42.78
CA ALA A 17 4.34 -26.32 42.74
C ALA A 17 4.88 -24.98 43.23
N ASP A 18 5.73 -24.98 44.28
CA ASP A 18 6.38 -23.80 44.81
C ASP A 18 7.37 -23.21 43.78
N GLU A 19 8.14 -24.06 43.10
CA GLU A 19 9.03 -23.61 42.03
C GLU A 19 8.26 -23.06 40.83
N ALA A 20 7.17 -23.72 40.41
CA ALA A 20 6.31 -23.22 39.34
C ALA A 20 5.69 -21.86 39.70
N ASN A 21 5.22 -21.69 40.94
CA ASN A 21 4.70 -20.42 41.43
C ASN A 21 5.78 -19.34 41.50
N ARG A 22 7.02 -19.71 41.84
CA ARG A 22 8.16 -18.78 41.86
C ARG A 22 8.45 -18.26 40.46
N LEU A 23 8.58 -19.17 39.49
CA LEU A 23 8.82 -18.84 38.08
C LEU A 23 7.68 -17.99 37.51
N PHE A 24 6.43 -18.37 37.76
CA PHE A 24 5.27 -17.58 37.37
C PHE A 24 5.32 -16.16 37.94
N LYS A 25 5.59 -16.00 39.24
CA LYS A 25 5.71 -14.66 39.84
C LYS A 25 6.84 -13.84 39.22
N GLN A 26 7.96 -14.48 38.88
CA GLN A 26 9.08 -13.83 38.23
C GLN A 26 8.69 -13.37 36.82
N GLU A 27 8.16 -14.26 35.98
CA GLU A 27 7.73 -13.91 34.62
C GLU A 27 6.69 -12.77 34.60
N PHE A 28 5.75 -12.80 35.56
CA PHE A 28 4.78 -11.72 35.71
C PHE A 28 5.44 -10.42 36.19
N GLY A 29 6.40 -10.49 37.11
CA GLY A 29 7.20 -9.34 37.54
C GLY A 29 7.96 -8.71 36.39
N ASP A 30 8.73 -9.52 35.66
CA ASP A 30 9.52 -9.10 34.50
C ASP A 30 8.63 -8.47 33.41
N LYS A 31 7.43 -9.03 33.18
CA LYS A 31 6.47 -8.48 32.22
C LYS A 31 5.90 -7.14 32.67
N ILE A 32 5.61 -6.98 33.95
CA ILE A 32 5.13 -5.71 34.52
C ILE A 32 6.22 -4.63 34.39
N GLU A 33 7.46 -4.96 34.76
CA GLU A 33 8.61 -4.04 34.64
C GLU A 33 8.82 -3.61 33.19
N SER A 34 8.85 -4.58 32.26
CA SER A 34 8.98 -4.30 30.83
C SER A 34 7.86 -3.39 30.29
N LEU A 35 6.61 -3.61 30.70
CA LEU A 35 5.49 -2.76 30.29
C LEU A 35 5.56 -1.37 30.90
N GLN A 36 6.02 -1.24 32.16
CA GLN A 36 6.22 0.06 32.80
C GLN A 36 7.29 0.87 32.06
N GLU A 37 8.42 0.25 31.72
CA GLU A 37 9.48 0.87 30.93
C GLU A 37 9.00 1.33 29.55
N GLU A 38 8.21 0.50 28.87
CA GLU A 38 7.63 0.82 27.56
C GLU A 38 6.67 2.02 27.65
N VAL A 39 5.81 2.06 28.66
CA VAL A 39 4.90 3.19 28.90
C VAL A 39 5.69 4.47 29.14
N GLU A 40 6.73 4.43 29.97
CA GLU A 40 7.58 5.60 30.21
C GLU A 40 8.32 6.06 28.95
N GLN A 41 8.77 5.12 28.11
CA GLN A 41 9.40 5.43 26.83
C GLN A 41 8.42 6.09 25.86
N LEU A 42 7.21 5.54 25.72
CA LEU A 42 6.17 6.09 24.86
C LEU A 42 5.70 7.47 25.35
N GLN A 43 5.59 7.66 26.66
CA GLN A 43 5.29 8.97 27.24
C GLN A 43 6.36 10.01 26.92
N ARG A 44 7.65 9.64 27.03
CA ARG A 44 8.77 10.50 26.63
C ARG A 44 8.72 10.83 25.14
N GLN A 45 8.49 9.85 24.27
CA GLN A 45 8.39 10.05 22.83
C GLN A 45 7.21 10.96 22.47
N ARG A 46 6.03 10.72 23.05
CA ARG A 46 4.85 11.57 22.88
C ARG A 46 5.13 13.00 23.32
N TRP A 47 5.77 13.19 24.47
CA TRP A 47 6.12 14.52 24.96
C TRP A 47 7.05 15.27 23.99
N LEU A 48 8.05 14.58 23.42
CA LEU A 48 8.95 15.16 22.42
C LEU A 48 8.19 15.58 21.15
N LEU A 49 7.36 14.70 20.60
CA LEU A 49 6.55 15.00 19.42
C LEU A 49 5.55 16.13 19.67
N GLU A 50 4.91 16.15 20.84
CA GLU A 50 3.99 17.22 21.22
C GLU A 50 4.71 18.56 21.41
N GLN A 51 5.93 18.54 21.94
CA GLN A 51 6.81 19.72 22.01
C GLN A 51 7.17 20.23 20.62
N GLU A 52 7.60 19.36 19.71
CA GLU A 52 7.93 19.71 18.33
C GLU A 52 6.72 20.27 17.59
N LEU A 53 5.56 19.60 17.70
CA LEU A 53 4.31 20.07 17.12
C LEU A 53 3.88 21.42 17.70
N ARG A 54 4.07 21.63 19.00
CA ARG A 54 3.82 22.93 19.66
C ARG A 54 4.73 24.01 19.09
N LYS A 55 6.03 23.74 18.95
CA LYS A 55 6.99 24.68 18.34
C LYS A 55 6.60 25.01 16.90
N TRP A 56 6.24 24.00 16.12
CA TRP A 56 5.78 24.17 14.74
C TRP A 56 4.52 25.06 14.67
N ARG A 57 3.52 24.83 15.54
CA ARG A 57 2.33 25.69 15.64
C ARG A 57 2.64 27.13 16.07
N GLN A 58 3.63 27.33 16.95
CA GLN A 58 4.06 28.68 17.36
C GLN A 58 4.79 29.42 16.23
N GLN A 59 5.55 28.68 15.40
CA GLN A 59 6.21 29.23 14.22
C GLN A 59 5.21 29.55 13.09
N HIS A 60 4.04 28.90 13.09
CA HIS A 60 2.96 29.13 12.14
C HIS A 60 1.62 29.45 12.86
N PRO A 61 1.45 30.68 13.39
CA PRO A 61 0.30 31.03 14.25
C PRO A 61 -1.06 31.16 13.53
N GLY A 62 -1.12 30.91 12.23
CA GLY A 62 -2.34 30.90 11.43
C GLY A 62 -2.59 29.48 10.92
N GLY A 63 -3.63 28.82 11.43
CA GLY A 63 -3.98 27.46 11.04
C GLY A 63 -4.18 27.32 9.53
N GLN A 64 -3.19 26.75 8.84
CA GLN A 64 -3.32 26.25 7.47
C GLN A 64 -2.82 24.81 7.36
N MET A 65 -3.09 23.96 8.36
CA MET A 65 -2.90 22.51 8.14
C MET A 65 -4.09 21.89 7.38
N SER A 66 -5.20 22.62 7.22
CA SER A 66 -6.30 22.21 6.35
C SER A 66 -6.18 22.76 4.92
N GLU A 67 -5.20 23.63 4.64
CA GLU A 67 -5.10 24.38 3.37
C GLU A 67 -3.75 24.20 2.67
N ALA A 68 -2.73 23.62 3.34
CA ALA A 68 -1.48 23.22 2.68
C ALA A 68 -1.62 22.00 1.72
N LEU A 69 -2.78 21.34 1.68
CA LEU A 69 -3.13 20.40 0.61
C LEU A 69 -3.77 21.08 -0.61
N LEU A 70 -4.08 22.39 -0.51
CA LEU A 70 -4.60 23.24 -1.59
C LEU A 70 -3.60 24.34 -2.02
N GLU A 71 -2.59 24.63 -1.20
CA GLU A 71 -1.55 25.65 -1.46
C GLU A 71 -0.30 25.08 -2.17
N ASN A 72 -0.45 23.99 -2.94
CA ASN A 72 0.44 23.69 -4.08
C ASN A 72 -0.15 24.23 -5.39
N THR A 73 -1.00 25.25 -5.31
CA THR A 73 -1.48 25.97 -6.48
C THR A 73 -0.58 27.20 -6.68
N PRO A 74 0.25 27.26 -7.76
CA PRO A 74 0.96 28.50 -8.12
C PRO A 74 -0.04 29.66 -8.23
N PRO A 75 0.39 30.93 -8.01
CA PRO A 75 -0.50 32.06 -7.82
C PRO A 75 -1.60 32.03 -8.88
N GLN A 76 -2.86 31.91 -8.47
CA GLN A 76 -4.03 31.61 -9.32
C GLN A 76 -4.15 32.50 -10.59
N ARG A 77 -3.49 33.67 -10.59
CA ARG A 77 -3.34 34.56 -11.74
C ARG A 77 -2.45 33.98 -12.86
N ASP A 78 -1.37 33.31 -12.48
CA ASP A 78 -0.37 32.71 -13.36
C ASP A 78 -0.87 31.40 -13.96
N MET A 79 -1.58 30.58 -13.17
CA MET A 79 -2.25 29.37 -13.67
C MET A 79 -3.32 29.68 -14.71
N ARG A 80 -4.17 30.71 -14.46
CA ARG A 80 -5.22 31.11 -15.41
C ARG A 80 -4.63 31.63 -16.72
N GLN A 81 -3.54 32.41 -16.64
CA GLN A 81 -2.82 32.90 -17.81
C GLN A 81 -2.15 31.74 -18.56
N HIS A 82 -1.50 30.82 -17.85
CA HIS A 82 -0.86 29.64 -18.43
C HIS A 82 -1.87 28.72 -19.13
N VAL A 83 -3.05 28.51 -18.55
CA VAL A 83 -4.14 27.75 -19.19
C VAL A 83 -4.65 28.46 -20.45
N GLU A 84 -4.75 29.80 -20.45
CA GLU A 84 -5.13 30.58 -21.63
C GLU A 84 -4.04 30.59 -22.72
N ASP A 85 -2.76 30.51 -22.35
CA ASP A 85 -1.63 30.38 -23.25
C ASP A 85 -1.58 28.97 -23.87
N ILE A 86 -1.68 27.91 -23.05
CA ILE A 86 -1.78 26.51 -23.51
C ILE A 86 -2.97 26.35 -24.46
N ARG A 87 -4.13 26.95 -24.15
CA ARG A 87 -5.32 26.87 -25.02
C ARG A 87 -5.07 27.55 -26.37
N ARG A 88 -4.37 28.68 -26.41
CA ARG A 88 -3.99 29.36 -27.65
C ARG A 88 -2.98 28.55 -28.47
N GLU A 89 -1.98 27.96 -27.81
CA GLU A 89 -1.03 27.06 -28.47
C GLU A 89 -1.74 25.84 -29.05
N LEU A 90 -2.67 25.24 -28.31
CA LEU A 90 -3.46 24.10 -28.78
C LEU A 90 -4.30 24.45 -30.01
N GLU A 91 -4.94 25.63 -30.05
CA GLU A 91 -5.65 26.10 -31.23
C GLU A 91 -4.72 26.37 -32.42
N SER A 92 -3.52 26.90 -32.17
CA SER A 92 -2.52 27.13 -33.22
C SER A 92 -2.02 25.81 -33.81
N VAL A 93 -1.63 24.87 -32.96
CA VAL A 93 -1.18 23.53 -33.35
C VAL A 93 -2.28 22.78 -34.09
N LYS A 94 -3.54 22.91 -33.65
CA LYS A 94 -4.68 22.31 -34.34
C LYS A 94 -4.86 22.87 -35.75
N LYS A 95 -4.78 24.20 -35.92
CA LYS A 95 -4.85 24.83 -37.25
C LYS A 95 -3.69 24.43 -38.15
N GLU A 96 -2.48 24.35 -37.59
CA GLU A 96 -1.31 23.89 -38.32
C GLU A 96 -1.47 22.42 -38.73
N ASN A 97 -1.98 21.57 -37.84
CA ASN A 97 -2.27 20.16 -38.16
C ASN A 97 -3.32 20.03 -39.26
N ASP A 98 -4.41 20.80 -39.20
CA ASP A 98 -5.44 20.81 -40.23
C ASP A 98 -4.85 21.27 -41.58
N THR A 99 -4.00 22.30 -41.57
CA THR A 99 -3.30 22.79 -42.77
C THR A 99 -2.35 21.74 -43.34
N LEU A 100 -1.58 21.07 -42.48
CA LEU A 100 -0.68 19.98 -42.86
C LEU A 100 -1.45 18.77 -43.37
N ARG A 101 -2.61 18.44 -42.79
CA ARG A 101 -3.48 17.36 -43.28
C ARG A 101 -4.04 17.68 -44.65
N THR A 102 -4.52 18.90 -44.89
CA THR A 102 -4.97 19.32 -46.22
C THR A 102 -3.82 19.28 -47.21
N ALA A 103 -2.64 19.80 -46.85
CA ALA A 103 -1.46 19.72 -47.70
C ALA A 103 -1.00 18.27 -47.96
N LEU A 104 -1.16 17.37 -46.98
CA LEU A 104 -0.86 15.94 -47.12
C LEU A 104 -1.88 15.24 -48.01
N GLU A 105 -3.17 15.60 -47.95
CA GLU A 105 -4.23 15.09 -48.82
C GLU A 105 -4.06 15.59 -50.26
N GLU A 106 -3.68 16.86 -50.43
CA GLU A 106 -3.31 17.43 -51.73
C GLU A 106 -2.03 16.77 -52.27
N LYS A 107 -1.02 16.54 -51.43
CA LYS A 107 0.21 15.83 -51.81
C LYS A 107 -0.01 14.33 -52.02
N SER A 108 -0.94 13.69 -51.31
CA SER A 108 -1.35 12.29 -51.46
C SER A 108 -2.09 12.08 -52.78
N SER A 109 -2.94 13.04 -53.15
CA SER A 109 -3.57 13.10 -54.47
C SER A 109 -2.52 13.22 -55.59
N LEU A 110 -1.38 13.85 -55.32
CA LEU A 110 -0.24 13.95 -56.24
C LEU A 110 0.77 12.78 -56.14
N SER A 111 0.81 12.07 -55.00
CA SER A 111 1.80 11.03 -54.65
C SER A 111 1.25 9.61 -54.74
N SER A 112 0.03 9.42 -55.27
CA SER A 112 -0.54 8.11 -55.64
C SER A 112 0.23 7.40 -56.79
N SER A 113 1.47 7.82 -57.06
CA SER A 113 2.34 7.32 -58.12
C SER A 113 3.61 6.64 -57.64
N SER A 114 3.87 6.45 -56.33
CA SER A 114 5.09 5.74 -55.90
C SER A 114 4.97 5.05 -54.54
N THR A 115 5.59 3.87 -54.47
CA THR A 115 5.32 2.70 -53.62
C THR A 115 6.36 2.46 -52.52
N LEU A 116 6.08 1.45 -51.66
CA LEU A 116 7.01 0.62 -50.82
C LEU A 116 7.58 1.29 -49.56
N SER A 117 8.00 0.65 -48.46
CA SER A 117 7.91 -0.66 -47.77
C SER A 117 8.92 -0.58 -46.59
N HIS A 118 8.93 -1.59 -45.69
CA HIS A 118 9.87 -1.87 -44.56
C HIS A 118 9.55 -1.20 -43.19
N GLU A 119 9.32 -1.92 -42.08
CA GLU A 119 10.06 -2.98 -41.33
C GLU A 119 11.27 -2.49 -40.51
N ASN A 120 11.29 -2.83 -39.20
CA ASN A 120 12.39 -3.28 -38.30
C ASN A 120 12.02 -2.92 -36.83
N GLU A 121 11.85 -3.82 -35.84
CA GLU A 121 12.75 -4.79 -35.16
C GLU A 121 13.74 -4.19 -34.12
N GLN A 122 13.79 -4.87 -32.94
CA GLN A 122 14.77 -4.89 -31.82
C GLN A 122 14.68 -3.83 -30.70
N ASP A 123 14.87 -4.11 -29.40
CA ASP A 123 14.97 -5.32 -28.54
C ASP A 123 15.20 -4.78 -27.10
N GLN A 124 14.48 -5.25 -26.07
CA GLN A 124 15.00 -5.57 -24.71
C GLN A 124 13.94 -5.57 -23.60
N SER A 125 14.01 -6.66 -22.83
CA SER A 125 13.71 -6.78 -21.40
C SER A 125 12.26 -7.09 -20.97
N LEU A 126 11.94 -8.38 -21.06
CA LEU A 126 11.27 -9.19 -20.03
C LEU A 126 10.17 -8.51 -19.18
N CYS A 127 9.12 -8.05 -19.84
CA CYS A 127 7.77 -8.19 -19.29
C CYS A 127 7.06 -9.12 -20.27
N LYS A 128 6.79 -10.37 -19.88
CA LYS A 128 5.90 -11.19 -20.72
C LYS A 128 4.59 -10.42 -20.74
N ASP A 129 4.25 -9.86 -21.89
CA ASP A 129 2.95 -9.25 -22.19
C ASP A 129 1.87 -10.20 -21.70
N VAL A 130 1.37 -9.93 -20.50
CA VAL A 130 0.10 -10.48 -20.06
C VAL A 130 -0.88 -9.60 -20.81
N ASP A 131 -1.47 -10.15 -21.88
CA ASP A 131 -2.55 -9.49 -22.61
C ASP A 131 -3.46 -8.80 -21.60
N PRO A 132 -3.81 -7.52 -21.81
CA PRO A 132 -4.68 -6.79 -20.91
C PRO A 132 -6.03 -7.52 -20.84
N SER A 133 -6.16 -8.39 -19.85
CA SER A 133 -7.37 -9.11 -19.50
C SER A 133 -8.17 -8.31 -18.47
N VAL A 134 -9.49 -8.44 -18.51
CA VAL A 134 -10.32 -7.85 -17.47
C VAL A 134 -10.09 -8.62 -16.16
N CYS A 135 -10.06 -7.91 -15.03
CA CYS A 135 -9.95 -8.50 -13.70
C CYS A 135 -11.10 -9.51 -13.49
N PRO A 136 -10.82 -10.78 -13.17
CA PRO A 136 -11.84 -11.82 -13.06
C PRO A 136 -12.72 -11.69 -11.81
N MET A 137 -12.42 -10.75 -10.91
CA MET A 137 -13.17 -10.53 -9.67
C MET A 137 -14.20 -9.41 -9.80
N CYS A 138 -13.84 -8.30 -10.44
CA CYS A 138 -14.73 -7.14 -10.59
C CYS A 138 -15.28 -6.96 -12.01
N GLU A 139 -14.72 -7.66 -13.00
CA GLU A 139 -15.12 -7.59 -14.41
C GLU A 139 -15.14 -6.17 -15.02
N ASN A 140 -14.46 -5.21 -14.36
CA ASN A 140 -14.45 -3.81 -14.77
C ASN A 140 -13.52 -3.56 -15.96
N GLN A 141 -13.98 -2.89 -17.01
CA GLN A 141 -13.14 -2.58 -18.17
C GLN A 141 -11.93 -1.70 -17.83
N ASP A 142 -12.03 -0.86 -16.80
CA ASP A 142 -10.92 -0.04 -16.30
C ASP A 142 -9.72 -0.88 -15.83
N SER A 143 -9.96 -2.16 -15.48
CA SER A 143 -8.91 -3.10 -15.10
C SER A 143 -7.94 -3.46 -16.23
N LEU A 144 -8.29 -3.14 -17.48
CA LEU A 144 -7.41 -3.29 -18.64
C LEU A 144 -6.20 -2.35 -18.58
N THR A 145 -6.40 -1.16 -18.00
CA THR A 145 -5.36 -0.11 -17.90
C THR A 145 -4.65 -0.08 -16.54
N THR A 146 -5.20 -0.73 -15.52
CA THR A 146 -4.59 -0.76 -14.18
C THR A 146 -3.56 -1.89 -14.07
N PRO A 147 -2.46 -1.68 -13.32
CA PRO A 147 -1.51 -2.74 -13.05
C PRO A 147 -2.18 -3.89 -12.28
N LYS A 148 -1.84 -5.11 -12.68
CA LYS A 148 -2.31 -6.31 -11.99
C LYS A 148 -1.25 -6.85 -11.06
N ARG A 149 -1.66 -7.36 -9.91
CA ARG A 149 -0.79 -8.11 -8.98
C ARG A 149 -1.31 -9.53 -8.78
N GLN A 150 -0.47 -10.34 -8.19
CA GLN A 150 -0.77 -11.73 -7.88
C GLN A 150 -1.09 -11.87 -6.39
N CYS A 151 -2.25 -12.44 -6.08
CA CYS A 151 -2.64 -12.77 -4.71
C CYS A 151 -1.69 -13.84 -4.15
N LYS A 152 -1.11 -13.58 -2.96
CA LYS A 152 -0.17 -14.51 -2.33
C LYS A 152 -0.80 -15.75 -1.72
N ASN A 153 -2.13 -15.76 -1.55
CA ASN A 153 -2.87 -16.91 -0.99
C ASN A 153 -3.38 -17.87 -2.08
N CYS A 154 -4.04 -17.36 -3.13
CA CYS A 154 -4.62 -18.21 -4.19
C CYS A 154 -3.87 -18.17 -5.53
N SER A 155 -2.79 -17.38 -5.63
CA SER A 155 -1.99 -17.18 -6.86
C SER A 155 -2.75 -16.58 -8.05
N GLY A 156 -4.00 -16.15 -7.87
CA GLY A 156 -4.80 -15.46 -8.89
C GLY A 156 -4.30 -14.03 -9.16
N VAL A 157 -4.56 -13.54 -10.38
CA VAL A 157 -4.13 -12.20 -10.84
C VAL A 157 -5.33 -11.27 -10.88
N PHE A 158 -5.24 -10.15 -10.17
CA PHE A 158 -6.35 -9.21 -9.99
C PHE A 158 -5.89 -7.77 -10.20
N CYS A 159 -6.82 -6.83 -10.40
CA CYS A 159 -6.49 -5.41 -10.40
C CYS A 159 -6.15 -4.92 -8.99
N GLU A 160 -5.45 -3.79 -8.91
CA GLU A 160 -5.01 -3.18 -7.65
C GLU A 160 -6.16 -2.94 -6.65
N ASN A 161 -7.32 -2.47 -7.13
CA ASN A 161 -8.50 -2.28 -6.28
C ASN A 161 -8.99 -3.58 -5.60
N CYS A 162 -8.91 -4.72 -6.30
CA CYS A 162 -9.35 -6.01 -5.76
C CYS A 162 -8.29 -6.67 -4.86
N MET A 163 -7.11 -6.04 -4.70
CA MET A 163 -6.06 -6.46 -3.77
C MET A 163 -5.62 -5.32 -2.85
N ALA A 164 -6.51 -4.37 -2.56
CA ALA A 164 -6.20 -3.23 -1.72
C ALA A 164 -5.94 -3.60 -0.24
N ASN A 165 -6.25 -4.84 0.15
CA ASN A 165 -6.18 -5.30 1.53
C ASN A 165 -4.91 -6.13 1.77
N GLU A 166 -4.21 -5.80 2.85
CA GLU A 166 -3.01 -6.50 3.31
C GLU A 166 -3.29 -7.36 4.55
N LEU A 167 -2.65 -8.52 4.64
CA LEU A 167 -2.73 -9.39 5.81
C LEU A 167 -1.37 -10.03 6.10
N PRO A 168 -0.94 -10.14 7.37
CA PRO A 168 0.22 -10.95 7.72
C PRO A 168 -0.11 -12.42 7.48
N LEU A 169 0.54 -13.03 6.48
CA LEU A 169 0.42 -14.45 6.22
C LEU A 169 1.49 -15.24 6.99
N PRO A 170 1.21 -16.47 7.46
CA PRO A 170 2.23 -17.33 8.09
C PRO A 170 3.45 -17.60 7.21
N SER A 171 3.32 -17.41 5.90
CA SER A 171 4.36 -17.60 4.88
C SER A 171 5.27 -16.38 4.68
N SER A 172 4.98 -15.23 5.29
CA SER A 172 5.75 -13.99 5.13
C SER A 172 5.87 -13.21 6.44
N ILE A 173 7.00 -12.56 6.66
CA ILE A 173 7.24 -11.69 7.82
C ILE A 173 6.58 -10.31 7.60
N ASN A 174 6.29 -9.95 6.35
CA ASN A 174 5.68 -8.68 5.97
C ASN A 174 4.18 -8.86 5.65
N PRO A 175 3.35 -7.80 5.78
CA PRO A 175 1.98 -7.81 5.28
C PRO A 175 1.95 -8.06 3.77
N GLU A 176 1.17 -9.04 3.32
CA GLU A 176 1.07 -9.41 1.91
C GLU A 176 -0.30 -9.00 1.36
N HIS A 177 -0.32 -8.55 0.11
CA HIS A 177 -1.56 -8.18 -0.58
C HIS A 177 -2.33 -9.43 -1.00
N LEU A 178 -3.61 -9.47 -0.63
CA LEU A 178 -4.51 -10.58 -0.93
C LEU A 178 -5.70 -10.08 -1.74
N CYS A 179 -6.28 -10.96 -2.54
CA CYS A 179 -7.56 -10.64 -3.16
C CYS A 179 -8.68 -10.60 -2.10
N ASP A 180 -9.71 -9.78 -2.34
CA ASP A 180 -10.78 -9.53 -1.36
C ASP A 180 -11.49 -10.81 -0.89
N ALA A 181 -11.64 -11.79 -1.77
CA ALA A 181 -12.19 -13.11 -1.43
C ALA A 181 -11.32 -13.85 -0.41
N CYS A 182 -10.00 -13.92 -0.64
CA CYS A 182 -9.07 -14.55 0.29
C CYS A 182 -8.96 -13.77 1.61
N TYR A 183 -8.95 -12.45 1.53
CA TYR A 183 -8.90 -11.58 2.69
C TYR A 183 -10.12 -11.83 3.61
N SER A 184 -11.33 -11.82 3.05
CA SER A 184 -12.57 -12.04 3.82
C SER A 184 -12.62 -13.43 4.45
N GLN A 185 -12.20 -14.46 3.71
CA GLN A 185 -12.17 -15.83 4.20
C GLN A 185 -11.18 -16.01 5.36
N LEU A 186 -9.97 -15.46 5.23
CA LEU A 186 -8.95 -15.51 6.27
C LEU A 186 -9.40 -14.74 7.51
N MET A 187 -9.96 -13.53 7.33
CA MET A 187 -10.51 -12.75 8.44
C MET A 187 -11.59 -13.51 9.21
N GLN A 188 -12.47 -14.23 8.52
CA GLN A 188 -13.51 -15.05 9.17
C GLN A 188 -12.90 -16.24 9.93
N GLN A 189 -11.83 -16.86 9.43
CA GLN A 189 -11.13 -17.95 10.13
C GLN A 189 -10.41 -17.46 11.39
N TYR A 190 -9.76 -16.30 11.34
CA TYR A 190 -9.15 -15.68 12.53
C TYR A 190 -10.20 -15.29 13.57
N ALA A 191 -11.37 -14.82 13.15
CA ALA A 191 -12.47 -14.49 14.05
C ALA A 191 -13.18 -15.73 14.65
N SER A 192 -13.10 -16.89 13.99
CA SER A 192 -13.79 -18.12 14.39
C SER A 192 -12.91 -19.09 15.20
N SER A 193 -11.63 -18.76 15.40
CA SER A 193 -10.73 -19.57 16.23
C SER A 193 -11.07 -19.32 17.71
N PRO A 194 -11.62 -20.31 18.45
CA PRO A 194 -11.84 -20.13 19.87
C PRO A 194 -10.48 -20.00 20.55
N SER A 195 -10.31 -18.96 21.35
CA SER A 195 -9.18 -18.79 22.27
C SER A 195 -9.12 -19.93 23.28
#